data_AF-A0A0D0J616-F1
#
_entry.id   AF-A0A0D0J616-F1
#
_cell.length_a   1.000
_cell.length_b   1.000
_cell.length_c   1.000
_cell.angle_alpha   90.00
_cell.angle_beta   90.00
_cell.angle_gamma   90.00
#
_symmetry.space_group_name_H-M   'P 1'
#
loop_
_entity.id
_entity.type
_entity.pdbx_description
1 polymer ?
#
loop_
_entity_poly.entity_id
_entity_poly.type
_entity_poly.pdbx_seq_one_letter_code
_entity_poly.pdbx_strand_id
1 'polypeptide(L)'
;MRLWIQFYSIQNARSLLRPVVIASLMMSGAPAFAGPLDTAYANAMVPYVVLKRGTVECGKPAGEHLAYKARLLNILGRIPNIDLVAADREIERAFEREAPRPRYSECSETLLDLYKIMSGKSAEMALQHLSETVRDH
;
A
#
# COMPACT_ATOMS: atom_id res chain seq x y z
N MET A 1 -28.79 9.76 73.24
CA MET A 1 -27.69 10.04 72.28
C MET A 1 -28.18 9.66 70.88
N ARG A 2 -28.86 10.56 70.16
CA ARG A 2 -28.34 11.32 68.99
C ARG A 2 -26.99 10.83 68.45
N LEU A 3 -26.95 10.35 67.19
CA LEU A 3 -26.35 11.09 66.07
C LEU A 3 -26.53 10.33 64.74
N TRP A 4 -27.16 11.02 63.79
CA TRP A 4 -27.18 10.77 62.35
C TRP A 4 -25.83 11.17 61.74
N ILE A 5 -25.25 10.38 60.83
CA ILE A 5 -24.27 10.83 59.81
C ILE A 5 -24.41 9.90 58.59
N GLN A 6 -25.16 10.29 57.56
CA GLN A 6 -24.69 10.90 56.30
C GLN A 6 -23.75 9.99 55.47
N PHE A 7 -24.32 9.40 54.41
CA PHE A 7 -23.57 8.96 53.24
C PHE A 7 -22.95 10.18 52.56
N TYR A 8 -21.62 10.25 52.56
CA TYR A 8 -20.85 11.27 51.85
C TYR A 8 -20.79 10.94 50.36
N SER A 9 -21.33 11.84 49.54
CA SER A 9 -20.97 11.99 48.14
C SER A 9 -19.64 12.74 48.07
N ILE A 10 -18.63 12.18 47.41
CA ILE A 10 -17.47 12.95 46.91
C ILE A 10 -17.37 12.74 45.40
N GLN A 11 -17.40 13.88 44.72
CA GLN A 11 -17.36 14.07 43.28
C GLN A 11 -15.98 13.75 42.68
N ASN A 12 -16.01 13.41 41.39
CA ASN A 12 -15.02 13.71 40.34
C ASN A 12 -13.55 13.93 40.73
N ALA A 13 -12.70 12.99 40.29
CA ALA A 13 -11.35 13.32 39.86
C ALA A 13 -11.00 12.54 38.58
N ARG A 14 -10.94 13.27 37.46
CA ARG A 14 -10.20 12.85 36.27
C ARG A 14 -8.72 12.75 36.63
N SER A 15 -8.12 11.59 36.38
CA SER A 15 -6.68 11.41 36.20
C SER A 15 -6.52 10.04 35.53
N LEU A 16 -6.56 9.96 34.20
CA LEU A 16 -5.36 9.97 33.35
C LEU A 16 -4.15 9.37 34.07
N LEU A 17 -3.83 8.11 33.79
CA LEU A 17 -2.51 7.69 33.30
C LEU A 17 -2.37 6.17 33.24
N ARG A 18 -1.90 5.71 32.06
CA ARG A 18 -1.20 4.45 31.74
C ARG A 18 -2.04 3.21 31.35
N PRO A 19 -2.37 3.05 30.05
CA PRO A 19 -2.09 1.82 29.33
C PRO A 19 -0.61 1.84 28.89
N VAL A 20 0.28 1.16 29.59
CA VAL A 20 0.72 -0.20 29.26
C VAL A 20 1.18 -0.33 27.80
N VAL A 21 2.46 -0.02 27.60
CA VAL A 21 3.44 -0.83 26.85
C VAL A 21 2.93 -1.47 25.55
N ILE A 22 2.91 -0.69 24.47
CA ILE A 22 3.04 -1.20 23.08
C ILE A 22 4.00 -0.25 22.35
N ALA A 23 5.27 -0.24 22.74
CA ALA A 23 6.29 0.58 22.08
C ALA A 23 7.67 -0.12 22.05
N SER A 24 7.68 -1.45 21.88
CA SER A 24 8.93 -2.25 21.89
C SER A 24 9.13 -3.10 20.63
N LEU A 25 8.64 -2.65 19.47
CA LEU A 25 8.92 -3.29 18.17
C LEU A 25 9.29 -2.25 17.09
N MET A 26 10.03 -1.22 17.50
CA MET A 26 10.58 -0.18 16.61
C MET A 26 12.11 -0.16 16.72
N MET A 27 12.78 -1.31 16.62
CA MET A 27 14.23 -1.38 16.39
C MET A 27 14.60 -2.66 15.65
N SER A 28 14.64 -2.61 14.31
CA SER A 28 15.60 -3.33 13.44
C SER A 28 15.12 -3.30 11.99
N GLY A 29 15.03 -2.08 11.46
CA GLY A 29 14.91 -1.84 10.04
C GLY A 29 15.32 -0.41 9.84
N ALA A 30 16.63 -0.14 9.82
CA ALA A 30 17.06 1.05 9.11
C ALA A 30 16.34 0.97 7.75
N PRO A 31 15.62 2.01 7.30
CA PRO A 31 15.26 2.05 5.90
C PRO A 31 16.61 1.99 5.20
N ALA A 32 16.95 0.86 4.60
CA ALA A 32 17.86 0.89 3.47
C ALA A 32 17.21 1.94 2.58
N PHE A 33 17.83 3.13 2.51
CA PHE A 33 17.30 4.19 1.68
C PHE A 33 17.25 3.58 0.28
N ALA A 34 16.04 3.18 -0.12
CA ALA A 34 15.79 2.52 -1.37
C ALA A 34 16.36 3.46 -2.44
N GLY A 35 17.15 2.92 -3.36
CA GLY A 35 17.74 3.76 -4.40
C GLY A 35 16.64 4.50 -5.18
N PRO A 36 16.99 5.53 -5.95
CA PRO A 36 16.02 6.21 -6.82
C PRO A 36 15.23 5.21 -7.68
N LEU A 37 15.91 4.19 -8.21
CA LEU A 37 15.30 3.11 -8.99
C LEU A 37 14.32 2.26 -8.18
N ASP A 38 14.69 1.81 -6.99
CA ASP A 38 13.83 1.00 -6.12
C ASP A 38 12.55 1.78 -5.73
N THR A 39 12.69 3.08 -5.48
CA THR A 39 11.57 3.98 -5.16
C THR A 39 10.66 4.17 -6.37
N ALA A 40 11.22 4.44 -7.55
CA ALA A 40 10.45 4.60 -8.77
C ALA A 40 9.71 3.30 -9.15
N TYR A 41 10.35 2.16 -8.95
CA TYR A 41 9.75 0.85 -9.16
C TYR A 41 8.62 0.57 -8.17
N ALA A 42 8.82 0.85 -6.87
CA ALA A 42 7.77 0.73 -5.86
C ALA A 42 6.54 1.60 -6.18
N ASN A 43 6.76 2.84 -6.63
CA ASN A 43 5.68 3.74 -7.04
C ASN A 43 4.95 3.22 -8.28
N ALA A 44 5.65 2.60 -9.24
CA ALA A 44 5.04 1.99 -10.42
C ALA A 44 4.25 0.70 -10.07
N MET A 45 4.53 0.04 -8.95
CA MET A 45 3.73 -1.11 -8.51
C MET A 45 2.34 -0.71 -7.98
N VAL A 46 2.17 0.49 -7.41
CA VAL A 46 0.88 0.92 -6.84
C VAL A 46 -0.26 0.94 -7.87
N PRO A 47 -0.12 1.56 -9.06
CA PRO A 47 -1.14 1.47 -10.10
C PRO A 47 -1.45 0.03 -10.51
N TYR A 48 -0.43 -0.82 -10.66
CA TYR A 48 -0.62 -2.21 -11.02
C TYR A 48 -1.54 -2.93 -10.02
N VAL A 49 -1.26 -2.81 -8.73
CA VAL A 49 -2.04 -3.47 -7.68
C VAL A 49 -3.49 -3.00 -7.69
N VAL A 50 -3.73 -1.69 -7.78
CA VAL A 50 -5.08 -1.12 -7.82
C VAL A 50 -5.87 -1.60 -9.04
N LEU A 51 -5.24 -1.61 -10.24
CA LEU A 51 -5.89 -2.07 -11.47
C LEU A 51 -6.23 -3.57 -11.41
N LYS A 52 -5.31 -4.38 -10.88
CA LYS A 52 -5.53 -5.83 -10.72
C LYS A 52 -6.61 -6.11 -9.68
N ARG A 53 -6.64 -5.38 -8.57
CA ARG A 53 -7.72 -5.48 -7.57
C ARG A 53 -9.07 -5.07 -8.14
N GLY A 54 -9.14 -3.98 -8.90
CA GLY A 54 -10.38 -3.61 -9.60
C GLY A 54 -10.88 -4.70 -10.55
N THR A 55 -9.96 -5.44 -11.19
CA THR A 55 -10.33 -6.60 -12.00
C THR A 55 -10.91 -7.74 -11.15
N VAL A 56 -10.19 -8.13 -10.09
CA VAL A 56 -10.53 -9.30 -9.25
C VAL A 56 -11.77 -9.05 -8.38
N GLU A 57 -11.88 -7.88 -7.76
CA GLU A 57 -12.91 -7.57 -6.76
C GLU A 57 -14.11 -6.84 -7.39
N CYS A 58 -13.92 -6.05 -8.45
CA CYS A 58 -14.96 -5.20 -9.05
C CYS A 58 -15.34 -5.56 -10.49
N GLY A 59 -14.81 -6.65 -11.04
CA GLY A 59 -15.11 -7.09 -12.41
C GLY A 59 -14.67 -6.11 -13.50
N LYS A 60 -13.66 -5.29 -13.24
CA LYS A 60 -13.09 -4.38 -14.25
C LYS A 60 -12.31 -5.13 -15.33
N PRO A 61 -12.05 -4.52 -16.50
CA PRO A 61 -11.37 -5.19 -17.60
C PRO A 61 -9.95 -5.66 -17.24
N ALA A 62 -9.67 -6.96 -17.42
CA ALA A 62 -8.35 -7.52 -17.15
C ALA A 62 -7.24 -6.93 -18.05
N GLY A 63 -7.60 -6.44 -19.25
CA GLY A 63 -6.64 -5.87 -20.20
C GLY A 63 -5.85 -4.70 -19.65
N GLU A 64 -6.40 -3.92 -18.71
CA GLU A 64 -5.74 -2.73 -18.18
C GLU A 64 -4.51 -3.06 -17.33
N HIS A 65 -4.65 -3.95 -16.35
CA HIS A 65 -3.51 -4.33 -15.51
C HIS A 65 -2.47 -5.17 -16.29
N LEU A 66 -2.91 -5.96 -17.28
CA LEU A 66 -2.01 -6.73 -18.15
C LEU A 66 -1.18 -5.80 -19.05
N ALA A 67 -1.81 -4.83 -19.71
CA ALA A 67 -1.12 -3.84 -20.53
C ALA A 67 -0.19 -2.97 -19.68
N TYR A 68 -0.61 -2.60 -18.47
CA TYR A 68 0.22 -1.86 -17.53
C TYR A 68 1.48 -2.66 -17.14
N LYS A 69 1.32 -3.92 -16.73
CA LYS A 69 2.44 -4.80 -16.36
C LYS A 69 3.45 -4.99 -17.50
N ALA A 70 2.95 -5.22 -18.72
CA ALA A 70 3.80 -5.36 -19.90
C ALA A 70 4.67 -4.10 -20.14
N ARG A 71 4.09 -2.91 -19.99
CA ARG A 71 4.83 -1.64 -20.14
C ARG A 71 5.86 -1.45 -19.03
N LEU A 72 5.52 -1.79 -17.80
CA LEU A 72 6.44 -1.74 -16.67
C LEU A 72 7.65 -2.64 -16.93
N LEU A 73 7.43 -3.91 -17.29
CA LEU A 73 8.51 -4.86 -17.60
C LEU A 73 9.35 -4.41 -18.80
N ASN A 74 8.74 -3.81 -19.81
CA ASN A 74 9.46 -3.24 -20.96
C ASN A 74 10.38 -2.09 -20.56
N ILE A 75 9.99 -1.25 -19.60
CA ILE A 75 10.87 -0.19 -19.06
C ILE A 75 12.03 -0.82 -18.30
N LEU A 76 11.75 -1.77 -17.40
CA LEU A 76 12.79 -2.47 -16.65
C LEU A 76 13.80 -3.17 -17.56
N GLY A 77 13.35 -3.76 -18.66
CA GLY A 77 14.20 -4.47 -19.63
C GLY A 77 15.24 -3.60 -20.33
N ARG A 78 15.22 -2.28 -20.11
CA ARG A 78 16.27 -1.37 -20.58
C ARG A 78 17.49 -1.36 -19.66
N ILE A 79 17.38 -1.84 -18.43
CA ILE A 79 18.50 -1.94 -17.48
C ILE A 79 19.39 -3.13 -17.89
N PRO A 80 20.71 -2.93 -18.05
CA PRO A 80 21.63 -4.02 -18.32
C PRO A 80 21.61 -5.08 -17.21
N ASN A 81 21.62 -6.36 -17.58
CA ASN A 81 21.67 -7.51 -16.66
C ASN A 81 20.48 -7.65 -15.70
N ILE A 82 19.35 -6.98 -15.94
CA ILE A 82 18.16 -7.16 -15.09
C ILE A 82 17.55 -8.56 -15.27
N ASP A 83 17.14 -9.16 -14.15
CA ASP A 83 16.34 -10.39 -14.16
C ASP A 83 14.85 -10.03 -14.25
N LEU A 84 14.31 -10.02 -15.48
CA LEU A 84 12.89 -9.74 -15.72
C LEU A 84 11.95 -10.80 -15.14
N VAL A 85 12.42 -12.03 -14.93
CA VAL A 85 11.61 -13.09 -14.32
C VAL A 85 11.47 -12.83 -12.83
N ALA A 86 12.56 -12.41 -12.17
CA ALA A 86 12.52 -11.97 -10.79
C ALA A 86 11.63 -10.72 -10.62
N ALA A 87 11.73 -9.76 -11.55
CA ALA A 87 10.89 -8.56 -11.54
C ALA A 87 9.41 -8.89 -11.69
N ASP A 88 9.01 -9.70 -12.67
CA ASP A 88 7.61 -10.11 -12.85
C ASP A 88 7.05 -10.82 -11.61
N ARG A 89 7.82 -11.72 -11.00
CA ARG A 89 7.45 -12.34 -9.72
C ARG A 89 7.26 -11.33 -8.61
N GLU A 90 8.10 -10.30 -8.54
CA GLU A 90 8.00 -9.27 -7.52
C GLU A 90 6.76 -8.37 -7.72
N ILE A 91 6.42 -8.05 -8.97
CA ILE A 91 5.16 -7.37 -9.32
C ILE A 91 3.96 -8.19 -8.82
N GLU A 92 3.95 -9.49 -9.08
CA GLU A 92 2.86 -10.36 -8.62
C GLU A 92 2.80 -10.47 -7.09
N ARG A 93 3.96 -10.58 -6.42
CA ARG A 93 4.03 -10.58 -4.95
C ARG A 93 3.55 -9.27 -4.35
N ALA A 94 3.77 -8.13 -5.00
CA ALA A 94 3.26 -6.85 -4.52
C ALA A 94 1.73 -6.87 -4.44
N PHE A 95 1.06 -7.44 -5.44
CA PHE A 95 -0.37 -7.68 -5.37
C PHE A 95 -0.73 -8.65 -4.24
N GLU A 96 -0.01 -9.77 -4.08
CA GLU A 96 -0.29 -10.73 -3.00
C GLU A 96 -0.10 -10.15 -1.59
N ARG A 97 0.85 -9.24 -1.40
CA ARG A 97 1.09 -8.53 -0.13
C ARG A 97 -0.04 -7.59 0.22
N GLU A 98 -0.60 -6.92 -0.79
CA GLU A 98 -1.70 -5.97 -0.62
C GLU A 98 -3.08 -6.62 -0.71
N ALA A 99 -3.19 -7.80 -1.30
CA ALA A 99 -4.42 -8.56 -1.43
C ALA A 99 -4.90 -8.98 -0.03
N PRO A 100 -6.04 -8.45 0.45
CA PRO A 100 -6.59 -8.89 1.71
C PRO A 100 -7.07 -10.33 1.60
N ARG A 101 -6.67 -11.16 2.58
CA ARG A 101 -7.23 -12.47 2.91
C ARG A 101 -8.78 -12.46 2.89
N PRO A 102 -9.45 -13.62 2.69
CA PRO A 102 -10.86 -13.86 2.27
C PRO A 102 -12.06 -13.11 2.91
N ARG A 103 -11.86 -12.00 3.61
CA ARG A 103 -12.90 -11.12 4.17
C ARG A 103 -13.31 -9.95 3.28
N TYR A 104 -12.57 -9.65 2.21
CA TYR A 104 -12.90 -8.58 1.26
C TYR A 104 -13.16 -9.19 -0.12
N SER A 105 -14.25 -9.96 -0.25
CA SER A 105 -14.74 -10.45 -1.55
C SER A 105 -15.68 -9.45 -2.23
N GLU A 106 -15.83 -8.25 -1.68
CA GLU A 106 -16.81 -7.26 -2.13
C GLU A 106 -16.10 -6.02 -2.68
N CYS A 107 -16.46 -5.65 -3.91
CA CYS A 107 -16.09 -4.39 -4.51
C CYS A 107 -16.51 -3.23 -3.60
N SER A 108 -15.55 -2.36 -3.23
CA SER A 108 -15.84 -1.15 -2.46
C SER A 108 -15.83 0.09 -3.34
N GLU A 109 -16.65 1.09 -2.98
CA GLU A 109 -16.65 2.40 -3.65
C GLU A 109 -15.26 3.05 -3.61
N THR A 110 -14.53 2.90 -2.50
CA THR A 110 -13.15 3.39 -2.38
C THR A 110 -12.22 2.74 -3.40
N LEU A 111 -12.33 1.41 -3.62
CA LEU A 111 -11.54 0.73 -4.64
C LEU A 111 -11.93 1.18 -6.05
N LEU A 112 -13.21 1.42 -6.32
CA LEU A 112 -13.66 1.94 -7.62
C LEU A 112 -13.12 3.35 -7.89
N ASP A 113 -13.08 4.21 -6.89
CA ASP A 113 -12.54 5.56 -7.04
C ASP A 113 -11.02 5.55 -7.22
N LEU A 114 -10.31 4.74 -6.43
CA LEU A 114 -8.88 4.49 -6.66
C LEU A 114 -8.64 3.93 -8.05
N TYR A 115 -9.44 2.97 -8.50
CA TYR A 115 -9.35 2.43 -9.85
C TYR A 115 -9.47 3.53 -10.91
N LYS A 116 -10.49 4.40 -10.83
CA LYS A 116 -10.67 5.51 -11.78
C LYS A 116 -9.49 6.49 -11.78
N ILE A 117 -8.94 6.79 -10.60
CA ILE A 117 -7.78 7.68 -10.44
C ILE A 117 -6.53 7.05 -11.08
N MET A 118 -6.38 5.74 -10.92
CA MET A 118 -5.20 5.00 -11.36
C MET A 118 -5.30 4.52 -12.81
N SER A 119 -6.50 4.35 -13.38
CA SER A 119 -6.76 3.89 -14.76
C SER A 119 -6.54 4.96 -15.83
N GLY A 120 -5.56 5.85 -15.64
CA GLY A 120 -5.32 6.97 -16.54
C GLY A 120 -4.01 7.69 -16.27
N LYS A 121 -4.07 9.01 -16.13
CA LYS A 121 -2.88 9.87 -16.02
C LYS A 121 -1.94 9.45 -14.89
N SER A 122 -2.46 8.99 -13.75
CA SER A 122 -1.65 8.58 -12.60
C SER A 122 -0.79 7.34 -12.90
N ALA A 123 -1.35 6.33 -13.58
CA ALA A 123 -0.59 5.17 -14.04
C ALA A 123 0.52 5.57 -15.01
N GLU A 124 0.21 6.43 -15.99
CA GLU A 124 1.18 6.87 -16.99
C GLU A 124 2.29 7.72 -16.38
N MET A 125 1.98 8.59 -15.41
CA MET A 125 3.01 9.36 -14.69
C MET A 125 3.96 8.45 -13.90
N ALA A 126 3.45 7.38 -13.28
CA ALA A 126 4.29 6.43 -12.56
C ALA A 126 5.24 5.68 -13.50
N LEU A 127 4.75 5.25 -14.68
CA LEU A 127 5.59 4.62 -15.71
C LEU A 127 6.60 5.60 -16.29
N GLN A 128 6.21 6.85 -16.52
CA GLN A 128 7.09 7.90 -17.02
C GLN A 128 8.25 8.16 -16.04
N HIS A 129 7.94 8.30 -14.75
CA HIS A 129 8.95 8.51 -13.72
C HIS A 129 9.92 7.32 -13.60
N LEU A 130 9.41 6.09 -13.68
CA LEU A 130 10.26 4.89 -13.77
C LEU A 130 11.14 4.92 -15.01
N SER A 131 10.58 5.27 -16.18
CA SER A 131 11.33 5.34 -17.44
C SER A 131 12.44 6.40 -17.41
N GLU A 132 12.21 7.53 -16.77
CA GLU A 132 13.22 8.58 -16.58
C GLU A 132 14.33 8.09 -15.65
N THR A 133 13.95 7.49 -14.53
CA THR A 133 14.91 6.95 -13.55
C THR A 133 15.77 5.84 -14.14
N VAL A 134 15.18 4.95 -14.95
CA VAL A 134 15.91 3.88 -15.66
C VAL A 134 16.86 4.44 -16.72
N ARG A 135 16.49 5.54 -17.40
CA ARG A 135 17.37 6.18 -18.39
C ARG A 135 18.61 6.78 -17.74
N ASP A 136 18.44 7.29 -16.53
CA ASP A 136 19.50 7.96 -15.78
C ASP A 136 20.34 6.98 -14.92
N HIS A 137 20.05 5.67 -15.02
CA HIS A 137 20.73 4.56 -14.33
C HIS A 137 21.72 3.84 -15.25
#